data_AF-A0A964LB52-F1
#
_entry.id   AF-A0A964LB52-F1
#
_cell.length_a   1.000
_cell.length_b   1.000
_cell.length_c   1.000
_cell.angle_alpha   90.00
_cell.angle_beta   90.00
_cell.angle_gamma   90.00
#
_symmetry.space_group_name_H-M   'P 1'
#
loop_
_entity.id
_entity.type
_entity.pdbx_description
1 polymer ?
#
loop_
_entity_poly.entity_id
_entity_poly.type
_entity_poly.pdbx_seq_one_letter_code
_entity_poly.pdbx_strand_id
1 'polypeptide(L)'
;MYPLSIGVAVCVLLIGNAEQAERSPVQPPGAPAPPAAVAKDSAWISLFNGKDLTGWFPFLGSPGDPAKVWIVRDGVLVCEGSPAGYIRTVADYTNFELELQWRFDPTLGAGNSGVLMRVQAPDQVWPRSIEAQLQSGSAGDIWNIGEFPMKADASRTAGRHTTKANPTNEKPLGGWNTYHIRLDHGLLELRVNGELQNVATDCAILAGKIGLQAEGAHIEFRDIRLRQLP
;
A
#
# COMPACT_ATOMS: atom_id res chain seq x y z
N MET A 1 -5.39 60.95 -70.35
CA MET A 1 -4.59 60.44 -71.49
C MET A 1 -5.16 59.07 -71.85
N TYR A 2 -5.39 58.82 -73.14
CA TYR A 2 -6.25 57.77 -73.73
C TYR A 2 -5.86 56.30 -73.38
N PRO A 3 -6.79 55.35 -73.62
CA PRO A 3 -6.91 54.06 -72.93
C PRO A 3 -6.39 52.86 -73.73
N LEU A 4 -6.43 51.64 -73.16
CA LEU A 4 -6.51 50.41 -73.95
C LEU A 4 -7.35 49.33 -73.24
N SER A 5 -8.39 48.86 -73.95
CA SER A 5 -9.26 47.73 -73.63
C SER A 5 -8.60 46.38 -73.89
N ILE A 6 -9.16 45.32 -73.30
CA ILE A 6 -9.57 44.00 -73.88
C ILE A 6 -10.18 43.23 -72.68
N GLY A 7 -11.49 42.92 -72.62
CA GLY A 7 -12.13 41.71 -73.16
C GLY A 7 -11.84 40.49 -72.27
N VAL A 8 -12.73 39.62 -71.79
CA VAL A 8 -13.96 39.02 -72.36
C VAL A 8 -14.62 38.15 -71.26
N ALA A 9 -15.89 37.78 -71.49
CA ALA A 9 -16.66 36.62 -71.00
C ALA A 9 -17.43 36.73 -69.66
N VAL A 10 -18.74 36.95 -69.83
CA VAL A 10 -19.80 36.51 -68.93
C VAL A 10 -20.11 35.03 -69.24
N CYS A 11 -20.13 34.17 -68.23
CA CYS A 11 -20.82 32.89 -68.31
C CYS A 11 -21.49 32.60 -66.96
N VAL A 12 -22.81 32.61 -66.98
CA VAL A 12 -23.71 32.27 -65.87
C VAL A 12 -23.70 30.76 -65.68
N LEU A 13 -23.54 30.28 -64.44
CA LEU A 13 -23.96 28.92 -64.09
C LEU A 13 -24.33 28.81 -62.60
N LEU A 14 -25.65 28.74 -62.41
CA LEU A 14 -26.43 27.83 -61.57
C LEU A 14 -25.89 27.44 -60.17
N ILE A 15 -26.71 27.83 -59.20
CA ILE A 15 -26.69 27.48 -57.78
C ILE A 15 -27.03 25.99 -57.63
N GLY A 16 -26.10 25.20 -57.10
CA GLY A 16 -26.34 23.83 -56.66
C GLY A 16 -25.91 23.68 -55.21
N ASN A 17 -26.89 23.52 -54.31
CA ASN A 17 -26.67 23.22 -52.91
C ASN A 17 -25.93 21.88 -52.75
N ALA A 18 -24.86 21.86 -51.96
CA ALA A 18 -24.30 20.64 -51.40
C ALA A 18 -24.19 20.82 -49.89
N GLU A 19 -24.94 19.98 -49.18
CA GLU A 19 -24.99 19.84 -47.73
C GLU A 19 -23.60 19.63 -47.11
N GLN A 20 -23.35 20.33 -46.01
CA GLN A 20 -22.21 20.12 -45.13
C GLN A 20 -22.44 18.83 -44.32
N ALA A 21 -21.61 17.83 -44.54
CA ALA A 21 -21.44 16.72 -43.61
C ALA A 21 -20.37 17.11 -42.56
N GLU A 22 -20.80 17.32 -41.33
CA GLU A 22 -19.94 17.49 -40.16
C GLU A 22 -19.02 16.27 -40.00
N ARG A 23 -17.70 16.49 -39.99
CA ARG A 23 -16.73 15.47 -39.61
C ARG A 23 -16.50 15.53 -38.10
N SER A 24 -16.81 14.45 -37.40
CA SER A 24 -16.42 14.24 -36.01
C SER A 24 -14.88 14.23 -35.86
N PRO A 25 -14.33 14.69 -34.72
CA PRO A 25 -12.89 14.73 -34.51
C PRO A 25 -12.30 13.33 -34.36
N VAL A 26 -11.15 13.10 -35.02
CA VAL A 26 -10.36 11.87 -34.95
C VAL A 26 -9.69 11.77 -33.57
N GLN A 27 -10.00 10.71 -32.84
CA GLN A 27 -9.35 10.37 -31.56
C GLN A 27 -7.92 9.87 -31.83
N PRO A 28 -6.89 10.33 -31.11
CA PRO A 28 -5.52 9.85 -31.30
C PRO A 28 -5.41 8.36 -30.92
N PRO A 29 -4.52 7.59 -31.59
CA PRO A 29 -4.40 6.15 -31.38
C PRO A 29 -4.05 5.86 -29.92
N GLY A 30 -4.92 5.09 -29.27
CA GLY A 30 -4.79 4.67 -27.88
C GLY A 30 -3.51 3.91 -27.66
N ALA A 31 -2.80 4.25 -26.58
CA ALA A 31 -1.79 3.38 -26.02
C ALA A 31 -2.41 1.99 -25.77
N PRO A 32 -1.71 0.89 -26.07
CA PRO A 32 -2.25 -0.44 -25.82
C PRO A 32 -2.55 -0.56 -24.33
N ALA A 33 -3.81 -0.90 -24.01
CA ALA A 33 -4.17 -1.31 -22.66
C ALA A 33 -3.22 -2.45 -22.25
N PRO A 34 -2.64 -2.43 -21.02
CA PRO A 34 -1.89 -3.58 -20.56
C PRO A 34 -2.81 -4.81 -20.64
N PRO A 35 -2.32 -5.97 -21.12
CA PRO A 35 -3.13 -7.17 -21.13
C PRO A 35 -3.59 -7.44 -19.69
N ALA A 36 -4.89 -7.64 -19.51
CA ALA A 36 -5.44 -8.14 -18.26
C ALA A 36 -4.82 -9.52 -18.00
N ALA A 37 -3.81 -9.55 -17.14
CA ALA A 37 -3.20 -10.78 -16.71
C ALA A 37 -4.18 -11.47 -15.76
N VAL A 38 -4.82 -12.53 -16.24
CA VAL A 38 -5.34 -13.59 -15.38
C VAL A 38 -4.15 -14.15 -14.61
N ALA A 39 -4.00 -13.78 -13.34
CA ALA A 39 -3.00 -14.39 -12.45
C ALA A 39 -3.59 -15.68 -11.87
N LYS A 40 -3.02 -16.80 -12.31
CA LYS A 40 -3.00 -18.10 -11.63
C LYS A 40 -2.66 -17.90 -10.14
N ASP A 41 -3.19 -18.73 -9.25
CA ASP A 41 -2.83 -18.75 -7.82
C ASP A 41 -1.34 -18.44 -7.61
N SER A 42 -1.03 -17.22 -7.16
CA SER A 42 0.36 -16.75 -7.08
C SER A 42 1.12 -17.54 -6.02
N ALA A 43 2.35 -17.94 -6.30
CA ALA A 43 3.21 -18.54 -5.29
C ALA A 43 3.56 -17.51 -4.20
N TRP A 44 3.84 -17.98 -2.98
CA TRP A 44 4.43 -17.15 -1.94
C TRP A 44 5.84 -16.69 -2.35
N ILE A 45 6.11 -15.40 -2.23
CA ILE A 45 7.43 -14.78 -2.41
C ILE A 45 7.95 -14.29 -1.05
N SER A 46 9.27 -14.35 -0.85
CA SER A 46 9.88 -13.72 0.32
C SER A 46 10.04 -12.22 0.08
N LEU A 47 9.53 -11.39 0.99
CA LEU A 47 9.78 -9.95 0.99
C LEU A 47 11.08 -9.61 1.70
N PHE A 48 11.57 -10.49 2.59
CA PHE A 48 12.85 -10.30 3.28
C PHE A 48 13.83 -11.42 2.90
N ASN A 49 15.07 -11.05 2.55
CA ASN A 49 16.07 -11.98 2.06
C ASN A 49 16.97 -12.57 3.17
N GLY A 50 16.79 -12.14 4.43
CA GLY A 50 17.59 -12.57 5.58
C GLY A 50 19.01 -12.00 5.63
N LYS A 51 19.36 -11.04 4.77
CA LYS A 51 20.72 -10.52 4.62
C LYS A 51 20.79 -9.00 4.71
N ASP A 52 19.89 -8.30 4.05
CA ASP A 52 19.87 -6.84 3.96
C ASP A 52 18.47 -6.31 3.64
N LEU A 53 18.37 -5.01 3.41
CA LEU A 53 17.12 -4.31 3.08
C LEU A 53 16.85 -4.25 1.56
N THR A 54 17.45 -5.11 0.74
CA THR A 54 17.14 -5.15 -0.69
C THR A 54 15.64 -5.38 -0.88
N GLY A 55 15.00 -4.51 -1.67
CA GLY A 55 13.53 -4.51 -1.85
C GLY A 55 12.77 -3.63 -0.86
N TRP A 56 13.46 -2.99 0.09
CA TRP A 56 12.92 -2.06 1.07
C TRP A 56 13.57 -0.68 0.95
N PHE A 57 12.80 0.35 1.31
CA PHE A 57 13.23 1.73 1.39
C PHE A 57 12.95 2.25 2.82
N PRO A 58 13.97 2.74 3.55
CA PRO A 58 13.77 3.31 4.86
C PRO A 58 13.31 4.78 4.81
N PHE A 59 12.39 5.14 5.68
CA PHE A 59 12.01 6.51 5.98
C PHE A 59 12.16 6.77 7.49
N LEU A 60 12.77 7.91 7.86
CA LEU A 60 12.88 8.39 9.22
C LEU A 60 12.20 9.75 9.34
N GLY A 61 11.40 9.95 10.39
CA GLY A 61 10.69 11.20 10.66
C GLY A 61 11.57 12.34 11.15
N SER A 62 12.81 12.06 11.49
CA SER A 62 13.82 13.03 11.90
C SER A 62 15.20 12.62 11.40
N PRO A 63 16.20 13.52 11.39
CA PRO A 63 17.55 13.19 10.94
C PRO A 63 18.12 11.98 11.69
N GLY A 64 18.67 11.05 10.94
CA GLY A 64 19.25 9.82 11.48
C GLY A 64 19.83 8.94 10.38
N ASP A 65 20.52 7.89 10.79
CA ASP A 65 21.06 6.87 9.90
C ASP A 65 20.15 5.63 9.94
N PRO A 66 19.39 5.32 8.88
CA PRO A 66 18.52 4.15 8.86
C PRO A 66 19.24 2.83 9.14
N ALA A 67 20.53 2.70 8.82
CA ALA A 67 21.31 1.50 9.08
C ALA A 67 21.57 1.26 10.57
N LYS A 68 21.34 2.27 11.42
CA LYS A 68 21.36 2.15 12.89
C LYS A 68 19.99 1.82 13.48
N VAL A 69 18.92 1.97 12.69
CA VAL A 69 17.55 1.67 13.13
C VAL A 69 17.14 0.28 12.67
N TRP A 70 17.45 -0.06 11.42
CA TRP A 70 17.08 -1.32 10.78
C TRP A 70 18.34 -2.14 10.49
N ILE A 71 18.50 -3.24 11.24
CA ILE A 71 19.72 -4.04 11.27
C ILE A 71 19.35 -5.49 10.96
N VAL A 72 20.14 -6.19 10.15
CA VAL A 72 19.96 -7.63 9.94
C VAL A 72 20.97 -8.39 10.79
N ARG A 73 20.50 -9.32 11.62
CA ARG A 73 21.32 -10.22 12.45
C ARG A 73 20.79 -11.64 12.35
N ASP A 74 21.65 -12.58 11.94
CA ASP A 74 21.32 -14.01 11.88
C ASP A 74 20.00 -14.35 11.13
N GLY A 75 19.73 -13.67 10.01
CA GLY A 75 18.51 -13.87 9.23
C GLY A 75 17.26 -13.22 9.82
N VAL A 76 17.39 -12.42 10.88
CA VAL A 76 16.32 -11.66 11.53
C VAL A 76 16.50 -10.18 11.23
N LEU A 77 15.39 -9.52 10.88
CA LEU A 77 15.33 -8.08 10.74
C LEU A 77 15.03 -7.45 12.11
N VAL A 78 15.97 -6.69 12.62
CA VAL A 78 15.91 -5.99 13.91
C VAL A 78 15.60 -4.52 13.67
N CYS A 79 14.66 -3.98 14.43
CA CYS A 79 14.31 -2.56 14.48
C CYS A 79 14.60 -2.02 15.88
N GLU A 80 15.47 -1.02 16.01
CA GLU A 80 15.79 -0.36 17.29
C GLU A 80 14.69 0.61 17.76
N GLY A 81 13.73 0.92 16.89
CA GLY A 81 12.52 1.69 17.22
C GLY A 81 12.68 3.22 17.21
N SER A 82 13.89 3.76 17.12
CA SER A 82 14.13 5.21 17.11
C SER A 82 15.26 5.62 16.16
N PRO A 83 15.13 6.73 15.40
CA PRO A 83 13.96 7.61 15.31
C PRO A 83 12.71 6.93 14.75
N ALA A 84 11.55 7.54 15.03
CA ALA A 84 10.28 7.05 14.50
C ALA A 84 10.27 7.09 12.97
N GLY A 85 9.67 6.09 12.35
CA GLY A 85 9.67 5.93 10.91
C GLY A 85 9.20 4.54 10.51
N TYR A 86 9.64 4.08 9.34
CA TYR A 86 9.37 2.72 8.85
C TYR A 86 10.34 2.35 7.75
N ILE A 87 10.49 1.05 7.50
CA ILE A 87 10.84 0.59 6.16
C ILE A 87 9.57 0.29 5.39
N ARG A 88 9.60 0.50 4.08
CA ARG A 88 8.52 0.10 3.19
C ARG A 88 9.04 -0.61 1.95
N THR A 89 8.23 -1.45 1.33
CA THR A 89 8.59 -2.10 0.08
C THR A 89 8.94 -1.06 -0.99
N VAL A 90 9.80 -1.43 -1.94
CA VAL A 90 10.02 -0.64 -3.16
C VAL A 90 8.85 -0.84 -4.13
N ALA A 91 8.35 -2.07 -4.25
CA ALA A 91 7.19 -2.41 -5.07
C ALA A 91 5.87 -2.01 -4.39
N ASP A 92 4.84 -1.76 -5.23
CA ASP A 92 3.46 -1.60 -4.79
C ASP A 92 2.71 -2.93 -4.84
N TYR A 93 1.76 -3.11 -3.93
CA TYR A 93 0.87 -4.25 -3.86
C TYR A 93 -0.57 -3.76 -3.67
N THR A 94 -1.53 -4.44 -4.33
CA THR A 94 -2.96 -4.09 -4.25
C THR A 94 -3.73 -5.15 -3.47
N ASN A 95 -3.77 -6.38 -3.99
CA ASN A 95 -4.44 -7.52 -3.38
C ASN A 95 -3.38 -8.56 -2.97
N PHE A 96 -3.37 -8.96 -1.70
CA PHE A 96 -2.36 -9.87 -1.19
C PHE A 96 -2.79 -10.59 0.08
N GLU A 97 -2.13 -11.73 0.32
CA GLU A 97 -1.89 -12.22 1.67
C GLU A 97 -0.44 -11.94 2.06
N LEU A 98 -0.25 -11.47 3.28
CA LEU A 98 1.05 -11.23 3.90
C LEU A 98 1.12 -12.07 5.17
N GLU A 99 2.19 -12.82 5.32
CA GLU A 99 2.54 -13.48 6.57
C GLU A 99 3.90 -12.97 7.04
N LEU A 100 4.01 -12.71 8.34
CA LEU A 100 5.28 -12.43 8.99
C LEU A 100 5.26 -12.94 10.43
N GLN A 101 6.45 -13.13 10.99
CA GLN A 101 6.61 -13.34 12.41
C GLN A 101 7.27 -12.14 13.06
N TRP A 102 6.85 -11.83 14.29
CA TRP A 102 7.47 -10.79 15.10
C TRP A 102 7.62 -11.21 16.56
N ARG A 103 8.55 -10.55 17.26
CA ARG A 103 8.64 -10.56 18.72
C ARG A 103 9.27 -9.28 19.24
N PHE A 104 8.95 -8.92 20.47
CA PHE A 104 9.73 -7.96 21.24
C PHE A 104 10.87 -8.67 21.96
N ASP A 105 12.02 -8.01 22.08
CA ASP A 105 13.18 -8.55 22.79
C ASP A 105 12.84 -8.71 24.30
N PRO A 106 13.02 -9.90 24.88
CA PRO A 106 12.61 -10.16 26.26
C PRO A 106 13.47 -9.46 27.31
N THR A 107 14.66 -8.99 26.94
CA THR A 107 15.59 -8.23 27.79
C THR A 107 15.34 -6.73 27.73
N LEU A 108 14.73 -6.22 26.65
CA LEU A 108 14.45 -4.80 26.45
C LEU A 108 12.99 -4.43 26.76
N GLY A 109 12.10 -5.40 26.79
CA GLY A 109 10.69 -5.20 27.13
C GLY A 109 9.78 -5.10 25.91
N ALA A 110 8.48 -5.09 26.18
CA ALA A 110 7.46 -4.96 25.15
C ALA A 110 7.27 -3.49 24.72
N GLY A 111 6.63 -3.25 23.58
CA GLY A 111 6.35 -1.89 23.14
C GLY A 111 5.44 -1.80 21.92
N ASN A 112 5.75 -0.88 21.01
CA ASN A 112 4.93 -0.55 19.85
C ASN A 112 5.65 -0.76 18.51
N SER A 113 4.88 -1.14 17.50
CA SER A 113 5.23 -1.19 16.09
C SER A 113 3.93 -1.43 15.30
N GLY A 114 4.00 -1.59 13.99
CA GLY A 114 2.84 -1.86 13.16
C GLY A 114 3.21 -2.26 11.75
N VAL A 115 2.27 -2.92 11.08
CA VAL A 115 2.35 -3.30 9.67
C VAL A 115 1.46 -2.34 8.88
N LEU A 116 2.08 -1.49 8.07
CA LEU A 116 1.37 -0.54 7.21
C LEU A 116 1.01 -1.19 5.88
N MET A 117 -0.21 -0.97 5.40
CA MET A 117 -0.73 -1.53 4.16
C MET A 117 -1.25 -0.43 3.25
N ARG A 118 -1.03 -0.59 1.95
CA ARG A 118 -1.40 0.39 0.90
C ARG A 118 -0.89 1.80 1.22
N VAL A 119 0.33 1.90 1.75
CA VAL A 119 0.98 3.18 2.08
C VAL A 119 1.04 4.07 0.83
N GLN A 120 0.48 5.27 0.95
CA GLN A 120 0.46 6.28 -0.10
C GLN A 120 1.48 7.38 0.17
N ALA A 121 2.01 7.97 -0.91
CA ALA A 121 2.88 9.13 -0.85
C ALA A 121 2.12 10.39 -0.33
N PRO A 122 2.83 11.38 0.23
CA PRO A 122 4.27 11.37 0.53
C PRO A 122 4.61 10.53 1.76
N ASP A 123 5.89 10.17 1.89
CA ASP A 123 6.39 9.61 3.16
C ASP A 123 6.32 10.68 4.26
N GLN A 124 5.77 10.29 5.39
CA GLN A 124 5.72 11.01 6.67
C GLN A 124 5.60 9.99 7.80
N VAL A 125 5.81 10.36 9.08
CA VAL A 125 5.85 9.39 10.22
C VAL A 125 4.62 8.48 10.25
N TRP A 126 3.44 9.04 10.00
CA TRP A 126 2.19 8.29 9.83
C TRP A 126 1.60 8.60 8.45
N PRO A 127 2.01 7.86 7.39
CA PRO A 127 1.55 8.10 6.03
C PRO A 127 0.10 7.63 5.86
N ARG A 128 -0.60 8.09 4.81
CA ARG A 128 -1.96 7.61 4.56
C ARG A 128 -1.94 6.11 4.24
N SER A 129 -2.55 5.31 5.10
CA SER A 129 -2.51 3.84 5.05
C SER A 129 -3.52 3.22 6.01
N ILE A 130 -3.68 1.91 5.91
CA ILE A 130 -4.28 1.11 6.99
C ILE A 130 -3.13 0.47 7.77
N GLU A 131 -3.17 0.51 9.10
CA GLU A 131 -2.18 -0.13 9.97
C GLU A 131 -2.80 -1.33 10.68
N ALA A 132 -2.07 -2.44 10.63
CA ALA A 132 -2.25 -3.61 11.46
C ALA A 132 -1.33 -3.48 12.69
N GLN A 133 -1.93 -3.22 13.85
CA GLN A 133 -1.22 -2.84 15.06
C GLN A 133 -0.41 -4.00 15.65
N LEU A 134 0.79 -3.71 16.19
CA LEU A 134 1.67 -4.65 16.91
C LEU A 134 2.04 -4.22 18.34
N GLN A 135 1.43 -3.14 18.86
CA GLN A 135 1.49 -2.73 20.26
C GLN A 135 1.16 -3.93 21.14
N SER A 136 2.06 -4.24 22.07
CA SER A 136 1.91 -5.37 22.99
C SER A 136 0.56 -5.34 23.70
N GLY A 137 -0.18 -6.45 23.63
CA GLY A 137 -1.54 -6.60 24.17
C GLY A 137 -2.65 -6.13 23.24
N SER A 138 -2.29 -5.44 22.15
CA SER A 138 -3.21 -4.84 21.17
C SER A 138 -2.93 -5.30 19.73
N ALA A 139 -2.13 -6.36 19.55
CA ALA A 139 -1.89 -6.90 18.22
C ALA A 139 -3.21 -7.35 17.57
N GLY A 140 -3.47 -6.88 16.35
CA GLY A 140 -4.76 -7.12 15.67
C GLY A 140 -5.73 -5.95 15.72
N ASP A 141 -5.45 -4.89 16.46
CA ASP A 141 -6.17 -3.62 16.31
C ASP A 141 -5.91 -2.99 14.93
N ILE A 142 -6.82 -2.13 14.48
CA ILE A 142 -6.66 -1.35 13.25
C ILE A 142 -6.45 0.13 13.59
N TRP A 143 -5.45 0.77 12.97
CA TRP A 143 -5.42 2.23 12.85
C TRP A 143 -5.67 2.67 11.40
N ASN A 144 -6.67 3.54 11.23
CA ASN A 144 -6.94 4.22 9.96
C ASN A 144 -6.11 5.52 9.89
N ILE A 145 -5.03 5.53 9.12
CA ILE A 145 -4.13 6.67 9.04
C ILE A 145 -4.44 7.53 7.82
N GLY A 146 -4.60 8.83 8.03
CA GLY A 146 -4.86 9.79 6.96
C GLY A 146 -6.21 9.56 6.26
N GLU A 147 -7.21 9.06 6.99
CA GLU A 147 -8.56 8.79 6.48
C GLU A 147 -8.51 7.95 5.20
N PHE A 148 -7.77 6.83 5.26
CA PHE A 148 -7.84 5.83 4.21
C PHE A 148 -9.30 5.35 4.10
N PRO A 149 -9.90 5.32 2.89
CA PRO A 149 -11.30 4.93 2.77
C PRO A 149 -11.46 3.45 3.10
N MET A 150 -12.18 3.16 4.18
CA MET A 150 -12.47 1.83 4.68
C MET A 150 -13.64 1.90 5.67
N LYS A 151 -14.26 0.75 5.95
CA LYS A 151 -15.25 0.59 7.01
C LYS A 151 -14.79 -0.51 7.96
N ALA A 152 -14.58 -0.15 9.21
CA ALA A 152 -14.40 -1.11 10.29
C ALA A 152 -15.66 -1.15 11.16
N ASP A 153 -15.70 -2.09 12.11
CA ASP A 153 -16.82 -2.24 13.03
C ASP A 153 -17.00 -1.00 13.92
N ALA A 154 -18.09 -0.27 13.69
CA ALA A 154 -18.37 0.98 14.40
C ALA A 154 -18.53 0.80 15.92
N SER A 155 -18.95 -0.39 16.39
CA SER A 155 -19.12 -0.64 17.83
C SER A 155 -17.80 -0.72 18.60
N ARG A 156 -16.70 -1.01 17.88
CA ARG A 156 -15.33 -1.12 18.42
C ARG A 156 -14.42 0.02 17.97
N THR A 157 -14.98 1.03 17.29
CA THR A 157 -14.20 2.12 16.69
C THR A 157 -14.33 3.40 17.51
N ALA A 158 -13.19 3.94 17.94
CA ALA A 158 -13.06 5.25 18.57
C ALA A 158 -12.13 6.14 17.72
N GLY A 159 -12.72 7.10 17.00
CA GLY A 159 -11.97 7.93 16.06
C GLY A 159 -11.37 7.07 14.93
N ARG A 160 -10.04 7.06 14.83
CA ARG A 160 -9.31 6.28 13.83
C ARG A 160 -8.84 4.89 14.30
N HIS A 161 -9.16 4.51 15.53
CA HIS A 161 -8.73 3.25 16.15
C HIS A 161 -9.90 2.29 16.26
N THR A 162 -9.74 1.07 15.76
CA THR A 162 -10.70 -0.02 15.95
C THR A 162 -10.04 -1.13 16.76
N THR A 163 -10.54 -1.39 17.97
CA THR A 163 -10.00 -2.46 18.83
C THR A 163 -10.34 -3.83 18.27
N LYS A 164 -9.48 -4.84 18.48
CA LYS A 164 -9.72 -6.23 18.10
C LYS A 164 -10.97 -6.84 18.75
N ALA A 165 -11.53 -7.86 18.10
CA ALA A 165 -12.78 -8.51 18.49
C ALA A 165 -12.60 -9.56 19.60
N ASN A 166 -11.41 -10.17 19.71
CA ASN A 166 -11.12 -11.23 20.67
C ASN A 166 -10.07 -10.78 21.69
N PRO A 167 -9.96 -11.44 22.86
CA PRO A 167 -8.83 -11.23 23.76
C PRO A 167 -7.48 -11.38 23.04
N THR A 168 -6.44 -10.78 23.60
CA THR A 168 -5.09 -11.00 23.05
C THR A 168 -4.74 -12.47 23.12
N ASN A 169 -4.22 -12.99 22.01
CA ASN A 169 -3.64 -14.31 21.88
C ASN A 169 -2.15 -14.22 21.52
N GLU A 170 -1.53 -13.06 21.81
CA GLU A 170 -0.08 -12.89 21.73
C GLU A 170 0.61 -13.84 22.69
N LYS A 171 1.72 -14.43 22.25
CA LYS A 171 2.61 -15.21 23.10
C LYS A 171 3.28 -14.29 24.14
N PRO A 172 3.71 -14.84 25.28
CA PRO A 172 4.51 -14.09 26.25
C PRO A 172 5.71 -13.39 25.61
N LEU A 173 6.15 -12.29 26.22
CA LEU A 173 7.30 -11.50 25.78
C LEU A 173 8.52 -12.40 25.42
N GLY A 174 9.13 -12.14 24.27
CA GLY A 174 10.19 -12.96 23.68
C GLY A 174 9.70 -14.11 22.79
N GLY A 175 8.41 -14.45 22.82
CA GLY A 175 7.79 -15.44 21.96
C GLY A 175 7.50 -14.90 20.55
N TRP A 176 7.82 -15.70 19.53
CA TRP A 176 7.49 -15.39 18.13
C TRP A 176 6.00 -15.52 17.85
N ASN A 177 5.34 -14.40 17.57
CA ASN A 177 3.96 -14.34 17.09
C ASN A 177 3.92 -14.38 15.56
N THR A 178 2.83 -14.88 14.99
CA THR A 178 2.58 -14.89 13.54
C THR A 178 1.42 -13.99 13.19
N TYR A 179 1.59 -13.16 12.17
CA TYR A 179 0.57 -12.26 11.66
C TYR A 179 0.21 -12.75 10.28
N HIS A 180 -1.07 -13.01 10.04
CA HIS A 180 -1.59 -13.29 8.70
C HIS A 180 -2.59 -12.20 8.34
N ILE A 181 -2.22 -11.41 7.34
CA ILE A 181 -3.03 -10.32 6.80
C ILE A 181 -3.53 -10.76 5.45
N ARG A 182 -4.84 -10.73 5.25
CA ARG A 182 -5.43 -10.83 3.92
C ARG A 182 -6.04 -9.48 3.58
N LEU A 183 -5.52 -8.82 2.56
CA LEU A 183 -6.11 -7.63 1.98
C LEU A 183 -6.48 -7.93 0.54
N ASP A 184 -7.73 -8.30 0.33
CA ASP A 184 -8.27 -8.79 -0.93
C ASP A 184 -9.36 -7.84 -1.41
N HIS A 185 -9.09 -7.08 -2.47
CA HIS A 185 -9.97 -6.02 -2.96
C HIS A 185 -10.34 -5.06 -1.82
N GLY A 186 -11.61 -5.04 -1.42
CA GLY A 186 -12.13 -4.19 -0.35
C GLY A 186 -12.12 -4.84 1.04
N LEU A 187 -11.72 -6.11 1.17
CA LEU A 187 -11.76 -6.87 2.42
C LEU A 187 -10.38 -6.95 3.05
N LEU A 188 -10.26 -6.48 4.29
CA LEU A 188 -9.12 -6.71 5.18
C LEU A 188 -9.53 -7.72 6.25
N GLU A 189 -8.71 -8.76 6.45
CA GLU A 189 -8.74 -9.63 7.62
C GLU A 189 -7.38 -9.60 8.32
N LEU A 190 -7.40 -9.41 9.64
CA LEU A 190 -6.21 -9.45 10.49
C LEU A 190 -6.28 -10.66 11.41
N ARG A 191 -5.33 -11.59 11.26
CA ARG A 191 -5.21 -12.78 12.11
C ARG A 191 -3.90 -12.76 12.88
N VAL A 192 -3.99 -12.91 14.20
CA VAL A 192 -2.84 -13.10 15.09
C VAL A 192 -2.83 -14.56 15.51
N ASN A 193 -1.70 -15.26 15.35
CA ASN A 193 -1.53 -16.66 15.75
C ASN A 193 -2.65 -17.59 15.27
N GLY A 194 -3.22 -17.31 14.08
CA GLY A 194 -4.29 -18.08 13.45
C GLY A 194 -5.72 -17.64 13.81
N GLU A 195 -5.90 -16.81 14.82
CA GLU A 195 -7.23 -16.31 15.24
C GLU A 195 -7.55 -14.97 14.58
N LEU A 196 -8.77 -14.82 14.08
CA LEU A 196 -9.25 -13.57 13.49
C LEU A 196 -9.43 -12.51 14.58
N GLN A 197 -8.72 -11.40 14.47
CA GLN A 197 -8.78 -10.29 15.42
C GLN A 197 -9.59 -9.10 14.88
N ASN A 198 -9.54 -8.83 13.58
CA ASN A 198 -10.30 -7.73 13.00
C ASN A 198 -10.63 -7.92 11.53
N VAL A 199 -11.67 -7.21 11.11
CA VAL A 199 -12.12 -7.13 9.72
C VAL A 199 -12.42 -5.69 9.38
N ALA A 200 -12.03 -5.26 8.17
CA ALA A 200 -12.55 -4.06 7.55
C ALA A 200 -13.03 -4.35 6.12
N THR A 201 -14.06 -3.64 5.69
CA THR A 201 -14.65 -3.74 4.36
C THR A 201 -14.55 -2.39 3.64
N ASP A 202 -14.94 -2.36 2.37
CA ASP A 202 -14.92 -1.16 1.52
C ASP A 202 -13.56 -0.43 1.54
N CYS A 203 -12.47 -1.16 1.77
CA CYS A 203 -11.11 -0.65 1.71
C CYS A 203 -10.81 -0.21 0.26
N ALA A 204 -10.50 1.07 0.03
CA ALA A 204 -10.19 1.57 -1.31
C ALA A 204 -9.08 0.75 -1.98
N ILE A 205 -9.36 0.26 -3.19
CA ILE A 205 -8.48 -0.63 -3.97
C ILE A 205 -7.39 0.22 -4.64
N LEU A 206 -6.38 0.58 -3.85
CA LEU A 206 -5.24 1.37 -4.28
C LEU A 206 -3.98 0.51 -4.17
N ALA A 207 -3.15 0.52 -5.21
CA ALA A 207 -1.80 0.00 -5.11
C ALA A 207 -1.01 0.85 -4.12
N GLY A 208 -0.22 0.23 -3.25
CA GLY A 208 0.65 0.98 -2.35
C GLY A 208 1.69 0.10 -1.68
N LYS A 209 2.55 0.74 -0.89
CA LYS A 209 3.66 0.05 -0.22
C LYS A 209 3.16 -0.71 1.00
N ILE A 210 3.91 -1.74 1.38
CA ILE A 210 3.78 -2.42 2.68
C ILE A 210 4.92 -1.91 3.55
N GLY A 211 4.64 -1.55 4.80
CA GLY A 211 5.64 -1.01 5.73
C GLY A 211 5.69 -1.70 7.08
N LEU A 212 6.84 -1.62 7.74
CA LEU A 212 7.06 -2.04 9.13
C LEU A 212 7.52 -0.83 9.93
N GLN A 213 6.84 -0.50 11.02
CA GLN A 213 7.10 0.73 11.78
C GLN A 213 8.24 0.59 12.80
N ALA A 214 9.07 1.63 12.87
CA ALA A 214 9.91 1.94 14.01
C ALA A 214 9.13 2.89 14.92
N GLU A 215 8.67 2.40 16.07
CA GLU A 215 7.81 3.18 16.98
C GLU A 215 8.19 3.00 18.45
N GLY A 216 9.43 3.35 18.78
CA GLY A 216 9.90 3.49 20.15
C GLY A 216 10.29 2.21 20.88
N ALA A 217 10.19 1.04 20.23
CA ALA A 217 10.53 -0.24 20.83
C ALA A 217 11.45 -1.08 19.96
N HIS A 218 12.28 -1.89 20.62
CA HIS A 218 13.10 -2.89 19.97
C HIS A 218 12.23 -4.09 19.56
N ILE A 219 12.12 -4.33 18.25
CA ILE A 219 11.27 -5.37 17.69
C ILE A 219 12.03 -6.14 16.61
N GLU A 220 11.79 -7.44 16.56
CA GLU A 220 12.39 -8.35 15.60
C GLU A 220 11.34 -8.94 14.66
N PHE A 221 11.68 -9.08 13.38
CA PHE A 221 10.85 -9.65 12.34
C PHE A 221 11.59 -10.75 11.57
N ARG A 222 10.84 -11.77 11.15
CA ARG A 222 11.34 -12.81 10.22
C ARG A 222 10.19 -13.42 9.41
N ASP A 223 10.55 -14.29 8.48
CA ASP A 223 9.59 -15.05 7.64
C ASP A 223 8.55 -14.15 6.95
N ILE A 224 9.00 -12.97 6.49
CA ILE A 224 8.14 -11.97 5.83
C ILE A 224 7.90 -12.40 4.39
N ARG A 225 6.72 -12.93 4.12
CA ARG A 225 6.34 -13.49 2.83
C ARG A 225 4.99 -12.98 2.36
N LEU A 226 4.84 -12.85 1.05
CA LEU A 226 3.64 -12.33 0.44
C LEU A 226 3.18 -13.24 -0.69
N ARG A 227 1.87 -13.39 -0.85
CA ARG A 227 1.24 -13.98 -2.02
C ARG A 227 0.30 -12.94 -2.62
N GLN A 228 0.53 -12.57 -3.88
CA GLN A 228 -0.40 -11.68 -4.59
C GLN A 228 -1.70 -12.42 -4.87
N LEU A 229 -2.82 -11.74 -4.67
CA LEU A 229 -4.14 -12.22 -5.04
C LEU A 229 -4.56 -11.58 -6.37
N PRO A 230 -5.49 -12.21 -7.11
CA PRO A 230 -6.04 -11.65 -8.35
C PRO A 230 -6.59 -10.23 -8.21
#